data_AF-A0A2A2HDL8-F1
#
_entry.id   AF-A0A2A2HDL8-F1
#
_cell.length_a   1.000
_cell.length_b   1.000
_cell.length_c   1.000
_cell.angle_alpha   90.00
_cell.angle_beta   90.00
_cell.angle_gamma   90.00
#
_symmetry.space_group_name_H-M   'P 1'
#
loop_
_entity.id
_entity.type
_entity.pdbx_description
1 polymer ?
#
loop_
_entity_poly.entity_id
_entity_poly.type
_entity_poly.pdbx_seq_one_letter_code
_entity_poly.pdbx_strand_id
1 'polypeptide(L)'
;MLQKGRNYIITATKISKKQYKKEIAKTPRNQVVNCIGHSNMDEQKHRINIILEDQDVMYTLQTNSGRFKDTTPGKKTITKFIIETDGGNTKDEPRPKQ
;
A
#
# COMPACT_ATOMS: atom_id res chain seq x y z
N MET A 1 -4.21 7.51 4.98
CA MET A 1 -3.31 6.35 5.01
C MET A 1 -2.19 6.54 6.01
N LEU A 2 -1.59 7.72 6.16
CA LEU A 2 -0.61 7.97 7.23
C LEU A 2 -1.27 8.67 8.43
N GLN A 3 -0.77 8.43 9.63
CA GLN A 3 -1.22 9.13 10.83
C GLN A 3 -0.66 10.56 10.82
N LYS A 4 -1.49 11.54 11.20
CA LYS A 4 -1.03 12.92 11.33
C LYS A 4 -0.06 13.05 12.51
N GLY A 5 0.91 13.95 12.40
CA GLY A 5 1.85 14.27 13.49
C GLY A 5 3.05 13.32 13.61
N ARG A 6 3.24 12.41 12.64
CA ARG A 6 4.43 11.55 12.54
C ARG A 6 5.23 11.89 11.28
N ASN A 7 6.54 11.77 11.38
CA ASN A 7 7.44 11.86 10.24
C ASN A 7 7.61 10.49 9.61
N TYR A 8 7.40 10.40 8.30
CA TYR A 8 7.52 9.18 7.53
C TYR A 8 8.55 9.35 6.43
N ILE A 9 9.43 8.36 6.29
CA ILE A 9 10.28 8.13 5.14
C ILE A 9 9.59 7.06 4.30
N ILE A 10 9.32 7.38 3.04
CA ILE A 10 8.58 6.49 2.14
C ILE A 10 9.44 6.19 0.93
N THR A 11 9.93 4.96 0.85
CA THR A 11 10.70 4.49 -0.30
C THR A 11 9.75 3.87 -1.31
N ALA A 12 9.67 4.45 -2.51
CA ALA A 12 8.79 3.99 -3.59
C ALA A 12 9.59 3.38 -4.75
N THR A 13 9.35 2.10 -5.05
CA THR A 13 10.05 1.36 -6.10
C THR A 13 9.07 0.74 -7.08
N LYS A 14 9.24 1.02 -8.37
CA LYS A 14 8.48 0.32 -9.43
C LYS A 14 8.98 -1.11 -9.53
N ILE A 15 8.06 -2.07 -9.50
CA ILE A 15 8.37 -3.49 -9.60
C ILE A 15 7.58 -4.16 -10.72
N SER A 16 8.11 -5.26 -11.23
CA SER A 16 7.42 -6.09 -12.21
C SER A 16 6.29 -6.92 -11.57
N LYS A 17 5.30 -7.32 -12.37
CA LYS A 17 4.25 -8.26 -11.94
C LYS A 17 4.81 -9.59 -11.43
N LYS A 18 5.95 -10.05 -11.98
CA LYS A 18 6.62 -11.29 -11.55
C LYS A 18 7.23 -11.12 -10.16
N GLN A 19 7.85 -9.99 -9.86
CA GLN A 19 8.37 -9.69 -8.52
C GLN A 19 7.24 -9.59 -7.50
N TYR A 20 6.18 -8.84 -7.80
CA TYR A 20 5.01 -8.72 -6.93
C TYR A 20 4.43 -10.09 -6.53
N LYS A 21 4.15 -10.96 -7.51
CA LYS A 21 3.63 -12.30 -7.25
C LYS A 21 4.55 -13.14 -6.38
N LYS A 22 5.88 -13.03 -6.58
CA LYS A 22 6.87 -13.76 -5.77
C LYS A 22 6.92 -13.26 -4.34
N GLU A 23 6.76 -11.96 -4.10
CA GLU A 23 6.76 -11.38 -2.75
C GLU A 23 5.48 -11.75 -2.00
N ILE A 24 4.30 -11.54 -2.59
CA ILE A 24 3.03 -11.89 -1.97
C ILE A 24 2.91 -13.39 -1.66
N ALA A 25 3.43 -14.27 -2.54
CA ALA A 25 3.42 -15.71 -2.29
C ALA A 25 4.33 -16.14 -1.12
N LYS A 26 5.30 -15.31 -0.73
CA LYS A 26 6.15 -15.55 0.45
C LYS A 26 5.56 -14.98 1.73
N THR A 27 4.64 -14.03 1.63
CA THR A 27 3.99 -13.40 2.79
C THR A 27 2.85 -14.29 3.29
N PRO A 28 2.79 -14.60 4.61
CA PRO A 28 1.66 -15.30 5.21
C PRO A 28 0.33 -14.59 4.88
N ARG A 29 -0.69 -15.36 4.48
CA ARG A 29 -1.96 -14.80 3.98
C ARG A 29 -2.67 -13.91 5.01
N ASN A 30 -2.50 -14.17 6.30
CA ASN A 30 -3.06 -13.38 7.40
C ASN A 30 -2.36 -12.03 7.59
N GLN A 31 -1.19 -11.81 6.98
CA GLN A 31 -0.46 -10.54 7.01
C GLN A 31 -0.73 -9.69 5.76
N VAL A 32 -1.43 -10.24 4.76
CA VAL A 32 -1.79 -9.52 3.54
C VAL A 32 -3.17 -8.91 3.70
N VAL A 33 -3.24 -7.58 3.76
CA VAL A 33 -4.50 -6.83 3.80
C VAL A 33 -4.87 -6.40 2.38
N ASN A 34 -5.98 -6.93 1.84
CA ASN A 34 -6.53 -6.47 0.57
C ASN A 34 -7.44 -5.25 0.80
N CYS A 35 -7.07 -4.11 0.21
CA CYS A 35 -7.86 -2.87 0.26
C CYS A 35 -8.39 -2.44 -1.13
N ILE A 36 -8.44 -3.35 -2.11
CA ILE A 36 -8.90 -3.06 -3.46
C ILE A 36 -10.43 -2.93 -3.49
N GLY A 37 -10.92 -1.70 -3.71
CA GLY A 37 -12.35 -1.39 -3.84
C GLY A 37 -12.92 -1.57 -5.25
N HIS A 38 -12.07 -1.65 -6.27
CA HIS A 38 -12.45 -1.82 -7.68
C HIS A 38 -11.71 -3.03 -8.25
N SER A 39 -12.38 -4.18 -8.28
CA SER A 39 -11.86 -5.39 -8.91
C SER A 39 -12.70 -5.77 -10.12
N ASN A 40 -12.01 -6.12 -11.21
CA ASN A 40 -12.56 -6.83 -12.37
C ASN A 40 -12.20 -8.33 -12.33
N MET A 41 -11.59 -8.79 -11.24
CA MET A 41 -11.23 -10.19 -11.00
C MET A 41 -11.94 -10.73 -9.75
N ASP A 42 -11.95 -12.06 -9.59
CA ASP A 42 -12.63 -12.82 -8.53
C ASP A 42 -12.22 -12.50 -7.08
N GLU A 43 -11.32 -11.53 -6.87
CA GLU A 43 -11.08 -10.95 -5.55
C GLU A 43 -12.30 -10.10 -5.13
N GLN A 44 -12.94 -10.52 -4.05
CA GLN A 44 -14.02 -9.76 -3.41
C GLN A 44 -13.55 -8.31 -3.16
N LYS A 45 -14.41 -7.34 -3.44
CA LYS A 45 -14.11 -5.92 -3.26
C LYS A 45 -14.03 -5.61 -1.76
N HIS A 46 -12.87 -5.17 -1.30
CA HIS A 46 -12.63 -4.84 0.10
C HIS A 46 -12.24 -3.37 0.20
N ARG A 47 -13.25 -2.49 0.18
CA ARG A 47 -13.03 -1.05 0.37
C ARG A 47 -12.93 -0.76 1.86
N ILE A 48 -11.72 -0.82 2.38
CA ILE A 48 -11.40 -0.51 3.78
C ILE A 48 -10.42 0.68 3.84
N ASN A 49 -10.57 1.50 4.89
CA ASN A 49 -9.61 2.54 5.19
C ASN A 49 -8.43 1.91 5.93
N ILE A 50 -7.23 2.02 5.37
CA ILE A 50 -6.01 1.55 6.01
C ILE A 50 -5.21 2.73 6.58
N ILE A 51 -4.58 2.49 7.72
CA ILE A 51 -3.56 3.35 8.31
C ILE A 51 -2.26 2.54 8.27
N LEU A 52 -1.21 3.11 7.68
CA LEU A 52 0.10 2.51 7.54
C LEU A 52 0.96 2.91 8.74
N GLU A 53 1.66 1.94 9.30
CA GLU A 53 2.57 2.08 10.42
C GLU A 53 4.03 1.87 9.99
N ASP A 54 4.95 1.96 10.96
CA ASP A 54 6.37 1.69 10.72
C ASP A 54 6.57 0.27 10.21
N GLN A 55 7.46 0.10 9.23
CA GLN A 55 7.80 -1.18 8.57
C GLN A 55 6.68 -1.79 7.71
N ASP A 56 5.53 -1.13 7.57
CA ASP A 56 4.50 -1.58 6.65
C ASP A 56 4.99 -1.52 5.20
N VAL A 57 4.56 -2.52 4.42
CA VAL A 57 4.81 -2.59 2.99
C VAL A 57 3.49 -2.51 2.23
N MET A 58 3.34 -1.46 1.43
CA MET A 58 2.16 -1.26 0.59
C MET A 58 2.50 -1.53 -0.87
N TYR A 59 1.66 -2.33 -1.55
CA TYR A 59 1.73 -2.51 -3.00
C TYR A 59 0.53 -1.84 -3.65
N THR A 60 0.78 -1.01 -4.66
CA THR A 60 -0.30 -0.38 -5.44
C THR A 60 -0.27 -0.85 -6.88
N LEU A 61 -1.47 -0.98 -7.46
CA LEU A 61 -1.67 -1.19 -8.89
C LEU A 61 -2.17 0.12 -9.50
N GLN A 62 -1.26 0.94 -10.01
CA GLN A 62 -1.61 2.19 -10.66
C GLN A 62 -2.04 1.92 -12.10
N THR A 63 -3.28 2.27 -12.40
CA THR A 63 -3.76 2.37 -13.78
C THR A 63 -3.57 3.82 -14.22
N ASN A 64 -2.97 4.05 -15.39
CA ASN A 64 -2.94 5.37 -15.99
C ASN A 64 -4.34 5.69 -16.55
N SER A 65 -5.30 5.97 -15.68
CA SER A 65 -6.58 6.58 -16.05
C SER A 65 -6.42 8.10 -15.94
N GLY A 66 -5.59 8.66 -16.82
CA GLY A 66 -5.23 10.07 -16.75
C GLY A 66 -6.44 10.99 -16.68
N ARG A 67 -6.31 12.04 -15.86
CA ARG A 67 -6.89 13.37 -16.12
C ARG A 67 -6.36 13.99 -17.43
N PHE A 68 -5.39 13.32 -18.08
CA PHE A 68 -4.83 13.63 -19.39
C PHE A 68 -5.22 12.53 -20.38
N LYS A 69 -5.78 12.97 -21.52
CA LYS A 69 -6.24 12.16 -22.64
C LYS A 69 -5.07 11.54 -23.44
N ASP A 70 -4.16 10.82 -22.78
CA ASP A 70 -3.16 10.02 -23.49
C ASP A 70 -3.62 8.57 -23.61
N THR A 71 -3.88 8.20 -24.85
CA THR A 71 -4.68 7.09 -25.33
C THR A 71 -3.90 5.79 -25.47
N THR A 72 -3.21 5.33 -24.42
CA THR A 72 -2.83 3.91 -24.33
C THR A 72 -3.51 3.26 -23.12
N PRO A 73 -4.73 2.73 -23.32
CA PRO A 73 -5.42 1.96 -22.29
C PRO A 73 -4.54 0.81 -21.79
N GLY A 74 -4.47 0.63 -20.47
CA GLY A 74 -4.08 -0.66 -19.90
C GLY A 74 -2.65 -0.84 -19.41
N LYS A 75 -1.76 0.17 -19.47
CA LYS A 75 -0.46 0.05 -18.78
C LYS A 75 -0.65 0.16 -17.26
N LYS A 76 -0.66 -1.01 -16.61
CA LYS A 76 -0.71 -1.15 -15.16
C LYS A 76 0.71 -1.11 -14.61
N THR A 77 0.99 -0.16 -13.73
CA THR A 77 2.28 -0.08 -13.02
C THR A 77 2.08 -0.59 -11.60
N ILE A 78 3.00 -1.45 -11.13
CA ILE A 78 3.01 -1.89 -9.74
C ILE A 78 4.13 -1.15 -9.02
N THR A 79 3.78 -0.49 -7.92
CA THR A 79 4.74 0.21 -7.07
C THR A 79 4.71 -0.39 -5.69
N LYS A 80 5.88 -0.73 -5.17
CA LYS A 80 6.10 -1.12 -3.78
C LYS A 80 6.50 0.12 -2.99
N PHE A 81 5.83 0.34 -1.87
CA PHE A 81 6.15 1.37 -0.89
C PHE A 81 6.60 0.69 0.38
N ILE A 82 7.75 1.10 0.90
CA ILE A 82 8.23 0.73 2.22
C ILE A 82 8.05 1.97 3.11
N ILE A 83 7.34 1.80 4.21
CA ILE A 83 7.05 2.86 5.17
C ILE A 83 8.01 2.72 6.34
N GLU A 84 8.75 3.79 6.62
CA GLU A 84 9.64 3.87 7.76
C GLU A 84 9.32 5.17 8.51
N THR A 85 9.43 5.14 9.82
CA THR A 85 9.34 6.31 10.69
C THR A 85 10.73 6.62 11.24
N ASP A 86 11.05 7.89 11.46
CA ASP A 86 12.43 8.26 11.87
C ASP A 86 12.79 7.85 13.31
N GLY A 87 11.93 7.09 14.01
CA GLY A 87 12.14 6.69 15.41
C GLY A 87 12.24 7.86 16.39
N GLY A 88 12.00 9.10 15.94
CA GLY A 88 12.07 10.33 16.71
C GLY A 88 10.93 10.43 17.72
N ASN A 89 11.15 9.82 18.88
CA ASN A 89 10.58 10.12 20.20
C ASN A 89 9.24 10.87 20.17
N THR A 90 8.15 10.18 19.83
CA THR A 90 6.82 10.62 20.25
C THR A 90 6.47 9.80 21.47
N LYS A 91 6.38 10.49 22.60
CA LYS A 91 5.88 9.96 23.87
C LYS A 91 4.75 8.98 23.58
N ASP A 92 4.95 7.72 23.97
CA ASP A 92 3.89 6.72 24.06
C ASP A 92 2.81 7.26 24.99
N GLU A 93 1.83 7.97 24.45
CA GLU A 93 0.56 8.11 25.13
C GLU A 93 -0.11 6.74 25.09
N PRO A 94 -0.36 6.11 26.24
CA PRO A 94 -1.04 4.83 26.27
C PRO A 94 -2.44 5.01 25.68
N ARG A 95 -2.77 4.21 24.67
CA ARG A 95 -4.08 4.25 23.99
C ARG A 95 -5.21 4.08 25.02
N PRO A 96 -6.33 4.81 24.90
CA PRO A 96 -7.54 4.47 25.63
C PRO A 96 -8.03 3.08 25.19
N LYS A 97 -8.28 2.21 26.16
CA LYS A 97 -8.91 0.90 25.95
C LYS A 97 -10.30 1.13 25.37
N GLN A 98 -10.60 0.48 24.25
CA GLN A 98 -11.97 0.27 23.78
C GLN A 98 -12.63 -0.85 24.60
#